data_AF-U1Y9T8-F1
#
_entry.id   AF-U1Y9T8-F1
#
_cell.length_a   1.000
_cell.length_b   1.000
_cell.length_c   1.000
_cell.angle_alpha   90.00
_cell.angle_beta   90.00
_cell.angle_gamma   90.00
#
_symmetry.space_group_name_H-M   'P 1'
#
loop_
_entity.id
_entity.type
_entity.pdbx_description
1 polymer ?
#
loop_
_entity_poly.entity_id
_entity_poly.type
_entity_poly.pdbx_seq_one_letter_code
_entity_poly.pdbx_strand_id
1 'polypeptide(L)' 'MGSGGLMIKRMMLLVSCLLLIITSGCSSDRRDLERMTLSLAYGWDIDKDDKLTVYQASTIFNKDV' A
#
# COMPACT_ATOMS: atom_id res chain seq x y z
N MET A 1 -36.87 16.19 -11.23
CA MET A 1 -36.38 14.97 -10.55
C MET A 1 -35.34 14.29 -11.43
N GLY A 2 -34.05 14.33 -11.10
CA GLY A 2 -33.02 13.73 -11.97
C GLY A 2 -31.60 13.65 -11.41
N SER A 3 -31.20 14.53 -10.48
CA SER A 3 -29.81 14.53 -9.98
C SER A 3 -29.51 13.52 -8.86
N GLY A 4 -30.48 13.17 -8.01
CA GLY A 4 -30.25 12.29 -6.87
C GLY A 4 -29.90 10.85 -7.26
N GLY A 5 -30.56 10.31 -8.30
CA GLY A 5 -30.28 8.95 -8.79
C GLY A 5 -28.89 8.81 -9.43
N LEU A 6 -28.37 9.88 -10.06
CA LEU A 6 -27.03 9.88 -10.65
C LEU A 6 -25.94 9.89 -9.56
N MET A 7 -26.14 10.66 -8.48
CA MET A 7 -25.21 10.70 -7.35
C MET A 7 -25.13 9.35 -6.63
N ILE A 8 -26.27 8.69 -6.42
CA ILE A 8 -26.32 7.37 -5.77
C ILE A 8 -25.61 6.31 -6.64
N LYS A 9 -25.84 6.31 -7.96
CA LYS A 9 -25.14 5.37 -8.88
C LYS A 9 -23.63 5.57 -8.88
N ARG A 10 -23.16 6.82 -8.84
CA ARG A 10 -21.72 7.15 -8.72
C ARG A 10 -21.15 6.69 -7.37
N MET A 11 -21.89 6.90 -6.27
CA MET A 11 -21.49 6.46 -4.95
C MET A 11 -21.37 4.93 -4.89
N MET A 12 -22.34 4.18 -5.44
CA MET A 12 -22.27 2.72 -5.49
C MET A 12 -21.07 2.22 -6.31
N LEU A 13 -20.74 2.89 -7.41
CA LEU A 13 -19.58 2.54 -8.24
C LEU A 13 -18.27 2.77 -7.49
N LEU A 14 -18.14 3.90 -6.78
CA LEU A 14 -16.98 4.18 -5.93
C LEU A 14 -16.82 3.17 -4.80
N VAL A 15 -17.92 2.82 -4.11
CA VAL A 15 -17.91 1.82 -3.03
C VAL A 15 -17.55 0.44 -3.57
N SER A 16 -18.08 0.06 -4.74
CA SER A 16 -17.75 -1.22 -5.40
C SER A 16 -16.28 -1.28 -5.81
N CYS A 17 -15.74 -0.20 -6.40
CA CYS A 17 -14.30 -0.10 -6.71
C CYS A 17 -13.43 -0.23 -5.46
N LEU A 18 -13.81 0.43 -4.36
CA LEU A 18 -13.08 0.35 -3.10
C LEU A 18 -13.08 -1.08 -2.54
N LEU A 19 -14.23 -1.75 -2.59
CA LEU A 19 -14.37 -3.14 -2.16
C LEU A 19 -13.50 -4.10 -2.98
N LEU A 20 -13.41 -3.92 -4.30
CA LEU A 20 -12.56 -4.74 -5.16
C LEU A 20 -11.07 -4.58 -4.87
N ILE A 21 -10.62 -3.36 -4.53
CA ILE A 21 -9.23 -3.10 -4.14
C ILE A 21 -8.91 -3.82 -2.81
N ILE A 22 -9.83 -3.77 -1.85
CA ILE A 22 -9.63 -4.40 -0.53
C ILE A 22 -9.68 -5.93 -0.63
N THR A 23 -10.59 -6.50 -1.42
CA THR A 23 -10.73 -7.96 -1.54
C THR A 23 -9.66 -8.61 -2.41
N SER A 24 -9.13 -7.92 -3.42
CA SER A 24 -7.98 -8.41 -4.20
C SER A 24 -6.72 -8.60 -3.35
N GLY A 25 -6.59 -7.84 -2.25
CA GLY A 25 -5.50 -8.02 -1.28
C GLY A 25 -5.74 -9.10 -0.22
N CYS A 26 -6.96 -9.66 -0.10
CA CYS A 26 -7.35 -10.51 1.03
C CYS A 26 -7.30 -12.03 0.72
N SER A 27 -7.44 -12.43 -0.54
CA SER A 27 -7.81 -13.84 -0.84
C SER A 27 -6.85 -14.62 -1.75
N SER A 28 -5.99 -13.97 -2.54
CA SER A 28 -5.39 -14.65 -3.71
C SER A 28 -3.87 -14.65 -3.76
N ASP A 29 -3.22 -13.70 -3.12
CA ASP A 29 -1.78 -13.65 -3.05
C ASP A 29 -1.38 -13.70 -1.58
N ARG A 30 -1.01 -14.90 -1.15
CA ARG A 30 -0.02 -15.07 -0.09
C ARG A 30 1.22 -14.36 -0.60
N ARG A 31 1.26 -13.04 -0.41
CA ARG A 31 2.31 -12.14 -0.90
C ARG A 31 3.62 -12.80 -0.52
N ASP A 32 4.36 -13.27 -1.50
CA ASP A 32 5.66 -13.87 -1.28
C ASP A 32 6.52 -12.76 -0.66
N LEU A 33 6.56 -12.71 0.68
CA LEU A 33 7.30 -11.71 1.45
C LEU A 33 8.79 -11.76 1.08
N GLU A 34 9.22 -12.91 0.56
CA GLU A 34 10.53 -13.17 0.01
C GLU A 34 10.80 -12.45 -1.32
N ARG A 35 9.78 -12.33 -2.18
CA ARG A 35 9.89 -11.68 -3.50
C ARG A 35 9.58 -10.19 -3.43
N MET A 36 8.85 -9.77 -2.40
CA MET A 36 8.60 -8.36 -2.10
C MET A 36 9.75 -7.82 -1.24
N THR A 37 10.53 -6.86 -1.73
CA THR A 37 11.51 -6.12 -0.89
C THR A 37 10.74 -5.33 0.16
N LEU A 38 10.40 -5.98 1.27
CA LEU A 38 9.70 -5.35 2.37
C LEU A 38 10.75 -4.54 3.14
N SER A 39 10.58 -3.23 3.12
CA SER A 39 11.37 -2.38 3.99
C SER A 39 10.95 -2.64 5.42
N LEU A 40 11.88 -3.13 6.23
CA LEU A 40 11.66 -3.50 7.62
C LEU A 40 11.59 -2.26 8.51
N ALA A 41 12.47 -1.29 8.25
CA ALA A 41 12.53 -0.05 9.01
C ALA A 41 12.91 1.12 8.12
N TYR A 42 12.31 2.27 8.43
CA TYR A 42 12.70 3.56 7.88
C TYR A 42 13.12 4.47 9.02
N GLY A 43 14.27 5.12 8.86
CA GLY A 43 14.75 6.17 9.75
C GLY A 43 14.88 7.47 8.97
N TRP A 44 14.45 8.57 9.57
CA TRP A 44 14.65 9.91 9.03
C TRP A 44 15.43 10.71 10.05
N ASP A 45 16.45 11.41 9.57
CA ASP A 45 17.28 12.29 10.37
C ASP A 45 17.46 13.62 9.63
N ILE A 46 17.36 14.73 10.36
CA ILE A 46 17.55 16.07 9.82
C ILE A 46 18.72 16.67 10.59
N ASP A 47 19.80 16.96 9.89
CA ASP A 47 21.01 17.52 10.50
C ASP A 47 20.92 19.05 10.71
N LYS A 48 22.00 19.64 11.22
CA LYS A 48 22.05 21.08 11.52
C LYS A 48 22.10 21.98 10.27
N ASP A 49 22.37 21.41 9.11
CA ASP A 49 22.45 22.11 7.83
C ASP A 49 21.17 21.88 6.98
N ASP A 50 20.05 21.52 7.64
CA ASP A 50 18.75 21.20 7.05
C ASP A 50 18.79 20.05 6.02
N LYS A 51 19.80 19.18 6.10
CA LYS A 51 19.90 18.04 5.19
C LYS A 51 19.14 16.85 5.75
N LEU A 52 18.18 16.38 4.95
CA LEU A 52 17.42 15.16 5.22
C LEU A 52 18.24 13.92 4.81
N THR A 53 18.49 13.05 5.78
CA THR A 53 19.05 11.72 5.56
C THR A 53 17.98 10.66 5.78
N VAL A 54 17.84 9.75 4.81
CA VAL A 54 16.85 8.66 4.85
C VAL A 54 17.59 7.32 4.94
N TYR A 55 17.33 6.59 6.01
CA TYR A 55 17.82 5.24 6.22
C TYR A 55 16.72 4.24 5.89
N GLN A 56 17.04 3.28 5.03
CA GLN A 56 16.14 2.18 4.68
C GLN A 56 16.83 0.87 5.02
N ALA A 57 16.23 0.10 5.94
CA ALA A 57 16.65 -1.26 6.23
C ALA A 57 15.65 -2.22 5.59
N SER A 58 16.12 -3.08 4.68
CA SER A 58 15.33 -4.15 4.08
C SER A 58 15.82 -5.52 4.56
N THR A 59 14.91 -6.47 4.67
CA THR A 59 15.26 -7.88 4.90
C THR A 59 15.73 -8.52 3.61
N ILE A 60 16.90 -9.17 3.62
CA ILE A 60 17.32 -10.09 2.56
C ILE A 60 16.94 -11.49 3.03
N PHE A 61 15.90 -12.07 2.45
CA PHE A 61 15.53 -13.45 2.73
C PHE A 61 16.47 -14.39 1.99
N ASN A 62 17.13 -15.28 2.74
CA ASN A 62 17.98 -16.31 2.17
C ASN A 62 17.11 -17.45 1.62
N LYS A 63 17.39 -17.89 0.39
CA LYS A 63 16.61 -18.93 -0.34
C LYS A 63 17.16 -20.34 -0.13
N ASP A 64 18.32 -20.47 0.50
CA ASP A 64 19.10 -21.71 0.56
C ASP A 64 18.99 -22.46 1.89
N VAL A 65 17.93 -22.23 2.69
CA VAL A 65 17.63 -22.99 3.92
C VAL A 65 16.29 -23.69 3.86
#